data_AF-A0A6M4AYW1-F1
#
_entry.id   AF-A0A6M4AYW1-F1
#
_cell.length_a   1.000
_cell.length_b   1.000
_cell.length_c   1.000
_cell.angle_alpha   90.00
_cell.angle_beta   90.00
_cell.angle_gamma   90.00
#
_symmetry.space_group_name_H-M   'P 1'
#
loop_
_entity.id
_entity.type
_entity.pdbx_description
1 polymer ?
#
loop_
_entity_poly.entity_id
_entity_poly.type
_entity_poly.pdbx_seq_one_letter_code
_entity_poly.pdbx_strand_id
1 'polypeptide(L)'
;MEYFSTSLGGAKDDELFKFLGYFFNCGNLNYHEDKKAVIFVIRKFEDINHKIIPFFDKYKIKGVKYKDFKDWSEAAKIIESKNHLTQEGHNEIRRIRKNMNSYRL
;
A
#
# COMPACT_ATOMS: atom_id res chain seq x y z
N MET A 1 3.88 -8.80 -1.46
CA MET A 1 3.01 -7.64 -1.21
C MET A 1 3.01 -7.41 0.28
N GLU A 2 3.63 -6.34 0.78
CA GLU A 2 3.99 -6.29 2.20
C GLU A 2 3.16 -5.27 3.00
N TYR A 3 2.81 -4.12 2.42
CA TYR A 3 2.03 -3.07 3.09
C TYR A 3 1.67 -1.94 2.10
N PHE A 4 0.71 -1.09 2.48
CA PHE A 4 0.59 0.28 1.99
C PHE A 4 1.25 1.23 2.99
N SER A 5 2.02 2.21 2.53
CA SER A 5 2.56 3.24 3.41
C SER A 5 2.66 4.60 2.71
N THR A 6 2.68 5.65 3.53
CA THR A 6 3.07 7.00 3.14
C THR A 6 3.82 7.65 4.30
N SER A 7 4.77 8.53 4.00
CA SER A 7 5.66 9.15 4.99
C SER A 7 5.73 10.66 4.77
N LEU A 8 5.67 11.42 5.86
CA LEU A 8 5.83 12.88 5.88
C LEU A 8 6.70 13.28 7.10
N GLY A 9 7.22 14.50 7.11
CA GLY A 9 8.18 14.97 8.11
C GLY A 9 7.74 16.23 8.85
N GLY A 10 7.57 16.12 10.18
CA GLY A 10 7.27 17.24 11.08
C GLY A 10 5.97 17.07 11.88
N ALA A 11 5.79 17.89 12.92
CA ALA A 11 4.67 17.76 13.87
C ALA A 11 3.28 18.03 13.27
N LYS A 12 3.19 18.74 12.14
CA LYS A 12 1.92 18.97 11.43
C LYS A 12 1.42 17.71 10.71
N ASP A 13 2.32 16.77 10.43
CA ASP A 13 1.99 15.55 9.69
C ASP A 13 1.36 14.48 10.59
N ASP A 14 1.56 14.56 11.90
CA ASP A 14 0.94 13.71 12.90
C ASP A 14 -0.60 13.80 12.88
N GLU A 15 -1.14 15.03 12.86
CA GLU A 15 -2.59 15.25 12.83
C GLU A 15 -3.19 14.77 11.51
N LEU A 16 -2.52 15.04 10.39
CA LEU A 16 -2.93 14.54 9.08
C LEU A 16 -2.99 13.02 9.07
N PHE A 17 -1.98 12.33 9.59
CA PHE A 17 -1.97 10.87 9.58
C PHE A 17 -2.92 10.24 10.59
N LYS A 18 -3.18 10.90 11.73
CA LYS A 18 -4.30 10.52 12.62
C LYS A 18 -5.63 10.65 11.88
N PHE A 19 -5.82 11.73 11.13
CA PHE A 19 -7.02 11.92 10.30
C PHE A 19 -7.14 10.84 9.22
N LEU A 20 -6.05 10.46 8.54
CA LEU A 20 -6.09 9.34 7.58
C LEU A 20 -6.47 8.02 8.26
N GLY A 21 -5.93 7.76 9.46
CA GLY A 21 -6.29 6.59 10.26
C GLY A 21 -7.78 6.55 10.60
N TYR A 22 -8.36 7.69 10.98
CA TYR A 22 -9.80 7.84 11.21
C TYR A 22 -10.61 7.68 9.92
N PHE A 23 -10.21 8.37 8.84
CA PHE A 23 -10.89 8.38 7.55
C PHE A 23 -10.97 6.98 6.92
N PHE A 24 -9.85 6.26 6.90
CA PHE A 24 -9.82 4.88 6.39
C PHE A 24 -10.27 3.85 7.44
N ASN A 25 -10.48 4.26 8.70
CA ASN A 25 -10.75 3.37 9.82
C ASN A 25 -9.78 2.16 9.86
N CYS A 26 -8.50 2.42 9.61
CA CYS A 26 -7.39 1.44 9.65
C CYS A 26 -6.03 2.14 9.58
N GLY A 27 -4.96 1.36 9.77
CA GLY A 27 -3.58 1.84 9.71
C GLY A 27 -3.01 2.23 11.06
N ASN A 28 -1.68 2.32 11.11
CA ASN A 28 -0.91 2.64 12.30
C ASN A 28 0.13 3.71 12.00
N LEU A 29 0.53 4.45 13.02
CA LEU A 29 1.62 5.42 12.94
C LEU A 29 2.90 4.80 13.47
N ASN A 30 3.93 4.81 12.63
CA ASN A 30 5.28 4.46 13.00
C ASN A 30 6.12 5.74 13.06
N TYR A 31 6.74 5.99 14.20
CA TYR A 31 7.59 7.16 14.41
C TYR A 31 9.06 6.76 14.25
N HIS A 32 9.84 7.58 13.54
CA HIS A 32 11.29 7.44 13.58
C HIS A 32 11.83 7.87 14.96
N GLU A 33 13.00 7.35 15.35
CA GLU A 33 13.58 7.52 16.70
C GLU A 33 13.72 8.99 17.13
N ASP A 34 13.91 9.92 16.18
CA ASP A 34 14.04 11.35 16.43
C ASP A 34 12.73 12.15 16.25
N LYS A 35 11.60 11.46 16.00
CA LYS A 35 10.28 12.03 15.68
C LYS A 35 10.30 13.07 14.55
N LYS A 36 11.34 13.11 13.72
CA LYS A 36 11.39 14.03 12.57
C LYS A 36 10.53 13.55 11.41
N ALA A 37 10.20 12.27 11.40
CA ALA A 37 9.32 11.67 10.41
C ALA A 37 8.33 10.70 11.06
N VAL A 38 7.11 10.72 10.55
CA VAL A 38 6.04 9.78 10.88
C VAL A 38 5.65 9.05 9.59
N ILE A 39 5.38 7.76 9.72
CA ILE A 39 4.93 6.90 8.63
C ILE A 39 3.55 6.39 8.98
N PHE A 40 2.57 6.67 8.12
CA PHE A 40 1.28 5.98 8.16
C PHE A 40 1.40 4.67 7.37
N VAL A 41 1.13 3.55 8.03
CA VAL A 41 1.28 2.21 7.45
C VAL A 41 0.03 1.36 7.66
N ILE A 42 -0.40 0.68 6.61
CA ILE A 42 -1.49 -0.31 6.63
C ILE A 42 -0.89 -1.65 6.22
N ARG A 43 -0.96 -2.64 7.12
CA ARG A 43 -0.37 -3.97 6.93
C ARG A 43 -1.41 -5.08 6.81
N LYS A 44 -2.60 -4.90 7.40
CA LYS A 44 -3.66 -5.92 7.37
C LYS A 44 -4.16 -6.06 5.94
N PHE A 45 -4.08 -7.28 5.39
CA PHE A 45 -4.49 -7.56 4.02
C PHE A 45 -5.97 -7.20 3.79
N GLU A 46 -6.84 -7.54 4.74
CA GLU A 46 -8.26 -7.18 4.72
C GLU A 46 -8.49 -5.68 4.48
N ASP A 47 -7.77 -4.82 5.22
CA ASP A 47 -7.90 -3.36 5.10
C ASP A 47 -7.36 -2.87 3.75
N ILE A 48 -6.24 -3.44 3.29
CA ILE A 48 -5.68 -3.14 1.97
C ILE A 48 -6.69 -3.49 0.88
N ASN A 49 -7.22 -4.71 0.93
CA ASN A 49 -8.04 -5.29 -0.12
C ASN A 49 -9.45 -4.69 -0.19
N HIS A 50 -10.06 -4.41 0.97
CA HIS A 50 -11.45 -3.95 1.03
C HIS A 50 -11.61 -2.44 1.25
N LYS A 51 -10.55 -1.72 1.64
CA LYS A 51 -10.62 -0.26 1.87
C LYS A 51 -9.71 0.51 0.93
N ILE A 52 -8.43 0.14 0.86
CA ILE A 52 -7.41 0.95 0.16
C ILE A 52 -7.46 0.76 -1.37
N ILE A 53 -7.52 -0.49 -1.84
CA ILE A 53 -7.63 -0.76 -3.28
C ILE A 53 -8.91 -0.13 -3.87
N PRO A 54 -10.11 -0.35 -3.29
CA PRO A 54 -11.34 0.27 -3.80
C PRO A 54 -11.29 1.80 -3.80
N PHE A 55 -10.67 2.41 -2.79
CA PHE A 55 -10.50 3.86 -2.72
C PHE A 55 -9.70 4.40 -3.90
N PHE A 56 -8.55 3.79 -4.22
CA PHE A 56 -7.70 4.25 -5.32
C PHE A 56 -8.17 3.79 -6.72
N ASP A 57 -9.03 2.78 -6.81
CA ASP A 57 -9.76 2.47 -8.05
C ASP A 57 -10.82 3.55 -8.34
N LYS A 58 -11.52 4.04 -7.31
CA LYS A 58 -12.50 5.14 -7.43
C LYS A 58 -11.82 6.50 -7.64
N TYR A 59 -10.79 6.78 -6.85
CA TYR A 59 -10.03 8.03 -6.87
C TYR A 59 -8.61 7.78 -7.39
N LYS A 60 -8.50 7.69 -8.72
CA LYS A 60 -7.28 7.27 -9.40
C LYS A 60 -6.07 8.14 -9.05
N ILE A 61 -4.99 7.47 -8.68
CA ILE A 61 -3.66 8.09 -8.60
C ILE A 61 -3.29 8.64 -9.98
N LYS A 62 -2.64 9.81 -10.03
CA LYS A 62 -2.16 10.41 -11.27
C LYS A 62 -0.70 10.04 -11.56
N GLY A 63 -0.33 9.95 -12.83
CA GLY A 63 1.03 9.72 -13.28
C GLY A 63 1.51 8.27 -13.17
N VAL A 64 2.83 8.06 -13.16
CA VAL A 64 3.48 6.74 -13.22
C VAL A 64 3.06 5.83 -12.05
N LYS A 65 2.81 6.42 -10.88
CA LYS A 65 2.38 5.68 -9.68
C LYS A 65 1.02 4.98 -9.84
N TYR A 66 0.19 5.42 -10.79
CA TYR A 66 -1.03 4.67 -11.14
C TYR A 66 -0.71 3.27 -11.68
N LYS A 67 0.35 3.14 -12.49
CA LYS A 67 0.77 1.84 -13.01
C LYS A 67 1.24 0.93 -11.87
N ASP A 68 1.98 1.49 -10.91
CA ASP A 68 2.41 0.76 -9.70
C ASP A 68 1.22 0.29 -8.88
N PHE A 69 0.22 1.14 -8.71
CA PHE A 69 -1.02 0.78 -8.04
C PHE A 69 -1.79 -0.34 -8.79
N LYS A 70 -1.84 -0.31 -10.13
CA LYS A 70 -2.50 -1.38 -10.90
C LYS A 70 -1.80 -2.71 -10.75
N ASP A 71 -0.48 -2.73 -10.86
CA ASP A 71 0.33 -3.94 -10.66
C ASP A 71 0.18 -4.46 -9.21
N TRP A 72 0.18 -3.55 -8.23
CA TRP A 72 -0.07 -3.89 -6.84
C TRP A 72 -1.47 -4.49 -6.65
N SER A 73 -2.51 -3.86 -7.19
CA SER A 73 -3.89 -4.37 -7.13
C SER A 73 -4.02 -5.76 -7.76
N GLU A 74 -3.31 -6.04 -8.85
CA GLU A 74 -3.33 -7.37 -9.47
C GLU A 74 -2.71 -8.44 -8.57
N ALA A 75 -1.58 -8.14 -7.94
CA ALA A 75 -0.99 -9.05 -6.95
C ALA A 75 -1.94 -9.30 -5.76
N ALA A 76 -2.85 -8.36 -5.44
CA ALA A 76 -3.77 -8.52 -4.30
C ALA A 76 -4.83 -9.55 -4.62
N LYS A 77 -5.32 -9.59 -5.86
CA LYS A 77 -6.27 -10.62 -6.35
C LYS A 77 -5.68 -12.02 -6.26
N ILE A 78 -4.38 -12.18 -6.55
CA ILE A 78 -3.67 -13.46 -6.41
C ILE A 78 -3.62 -13.88 -4.93
N ILE A 79 -3.47 -12.92 -4.02
CA ILE A 79 -3.49 -13.19 -2.58
C ILE A 79 -4.90 -13.54 -2.10
N GLU A 80 -5.90 -12.76 -2.49
CA GLU A 80 -7.32 -12.95 -2.16
C GLU A 80 -7.84 -14.31 -2.60
N SER A 81 -7.50 -14.74 -3.82
CA SER A 81 -7.84 -16.07 -4.35
C SER A 81 -7.05 -17.22 -3.72
N LYS A 82 -6.14 -16.93 -2.77
CA LYS A 82 -5.20 -17.88 -2.16
C LYS A 82 -4.20 -18.53 -3.14
N ASN A 83 -4.19 -18.13 -4.40
CA ASN A 83 -3.26 -18.65 -5.41
C ASN A 83 -1.79 -18.35 -5.10
N HIS A 84 -1.50 -17.34 -4.26
CA HIS A 84 -0.16 -17.09 -3.74
C HIS A 84 0.47 -18.27 -2.97
N LEU A 85 -0.32 -19.25 -2.54
CA LEU A 85 0.14 -20.49 -1.90
C LEU A 85 0.65 -21.54 -2.91
N THR A 86 0.40 -21.32 -4.20
CA THR A 86 0.92 -22.15 -5.30
C THR A 86 2.25 -21.60 -5.81
N GLN A 87 3.08 -22.46 -6.41
CA GLN A 87 4.34 -22.03 -6.99
C GLN A 87 4.13 -21.05 -8.14
N GLU A 88 3.09 -21.27 -8.94
CA GLU A 88 2.68 -20.43 -10.07
C GLU A 88 2.28 -19.05 -9.58
N GLY A 89 1.37 -18.96 -8.59
CA GLY A 89 0.93 -17.68 -8.04
C GLY A 89 2.05 -16.93 -7.32
N HIS A 90 2.94 -17.64 -6.61
CA HIS A 90 4.13 -17.04 -6.01
C HIS A 90 5.09 -16.46 -7.07
N ASN A 91 5.34 -17.20 -8.17
CA ASN A 91 6.16 -16.74 -9.28
C ASN A 91 5.55 -15.52 -9.98
N GLU A 92 4.23 -15.51 -10.13
CA GLU A 92 3.51 -14.40 -10.74
C GLU A 92 3.60 -13.12 -9.90
N ILE A 93 3.40 -13.20 -8.59
CA ILE A 93 3.61 -12.06 -7.68
C ILE A 93 5.04 -11.53 -7.79
N ARG A 94 6.04 -12.42 -7.91
CA ARG A 94 7.44 -12.02 -8.09
C ARG A 94 7.67 -11.30 -9.43
N ARG A 95 7.01 -11.74 -10.50
CA ARG A 95 7.05 -11.09 -11.82
C ARG A 95 6.43 -9.70 -11.77
N ILE A 96 5.25 -9.57 -11.16
CA ILE A 96 4.56 -8.29 -10.98
C ILE A 96 5.45 -7.31 -10.19
N ARG A 97 6.06 -7.75 -9.08
CA ARG A 97 6.95 -6.91 -8.26
C ARG A 97 8.12 -6.31 -9.05
N LYS A 98 8.62 -7.00 -10.07
CA LYS A 98 9.72 -6.49 -10.93
C LYS A 98 9.29 -5.34 -11.84
N ASN A 99 8.00 -5.07 -11.97
CA ASN A 99 7.49 -3.96 -12.78
C ASN A 99 7.03 -2.76 -11.92
N MET A 100 7.25 -2.78 -10.60
CA MET A 100 6.75 -1.76 -9.68
C MET A 100 7.86 -0.87 -9.10
N ASN A 101 7.49 0.37 -8.74
CA ASN A 101 8.32 1.31 -8.00
C ASN A 101 9.69 1.52 -8.69
N SER A 102 10.79 1.39 -7.95
CA SER A 102 12.16 1.58 -8.46
C SER A 102 12.58 0.60 -9.56
N TYR A 103 11.81 -0.46 -9.81
CA TYR A 103 12.07 -1.39 -10.92
C TYR A 103 11.31 -1.00 -12.20
N ARG A 104 10.41 -0.01 -12.15
CA ARG A 104 9.68 0.44 -13.32
C ARG A 104 10.56 1.34 -14.18
N LEU A 105 10.75 0.92 -15.44
CA LEU A 105 11.40 1.68 -16.51
C LEU A 105 10.55 2.87 -16.97
#